data_AF-A0A5J4QJ58-F1
#
_entry.id   AF-A0A5J4QJ58-F1
#
_cell.length_a   1.000
_cell.length_b   1.000
_cell.length_c   1.000
_cell.angle_alpha   90.00
_cell.angle_beta   90.00
_cell.angle_gamma   90.00
#
_symmetry.space_group_name_H-M   'P 1'
#
loop_
_entity.id
_entity.type
_entity.pdbx_description
1 polymer ?
#
loop_
_entity_poly.entity_id
_entity_poly.type
_entity_poly.pdbx_seq_one_letter_code
_entity_poly.pdbx_strand_id
1 'polypeptide(L)'
;MYNEEQLIKAIEQSFKMYKLYGARSTAKLKPIHKFVADTLTEIYGKSFEVHFMGDETKEMTVDGKYYPKNIDITVTKNGEVVFCLGIKFVTSNYKQNANNYFENMMGETANIQALGNLSYAQLIILRHETPYYKKNETETPSKIEIVNDKDIQKYLNLVFDYPQAHRPNYIGIQVINVNEVANKVALTNLDNSFSAETSKLLNGKLSLTNFFKEISEYKDFLITKE
;
A
#
# COMPACT_ATOMS: atom_id res chain seq x y z
N MET A 1 6.23 11.49 11.69
CA MET A 1 4.98 10.83 12.13
C MET A 1 3.95 10.96 11.01
N TYR A 2 3.05 9.97 10.83
CA TYR A 2 2.06 9.95 9.73
C TYR A 2 1.29 11.27 9.60
N ASN A 3 1.25 11.81 8.38
CA ASN A 3 0.55 13.04 8.03
C ASN A 3 -0.46 12.78 6.90
N GLU A 4 -1.74 12.80 7.25
CA GLU A 4 -2.84 12.51 6.32
C GLU A 4 -2.96 13.54 5.18
N GLU A 5 -2.75 14.82 5.45
CA GLU A 5 -2.82 15.85 4.41
C GLU A 5 -1.72 15.67 3.36
N GLN A 6 -0.51 15.28 3.80
CA GLN A 6 0.60 14.97 2.91
C GLN A 6 0.32 13.71 2.09
N LEU A 7 -0.29 12.68 2.67
CA LEU A 7 -0.75 11.51 1.93
C LEU A 7 -1.73 11.91 0.84
N ILE A 8 -2.77 12.69 1.17
CA ILE A 8 -3.79 13.12 0.20
C ILE A 8 -3.11 13.87 -0.95
N LYS A 9 -2.18 14.79 -0.65
CA LYS A 9 -1.39 15.50 -1.68
C LYS A 9 -0.57 14.53 -2.54
N ALA A 10 0.07 13.52 -1.94
CA ALA A 10 0.81 12.51 -2.68
C ALA A 10 -0.10 11.71 -3.62
N ILE A 11 -1.28 11.28 -3.15
CA ILE A 11 -2.27 10.57 -3.96
C ILE A 11 -2.80 11.48 -5.09
N GLU A 12 -3.07 12.76 -4.84
CA GLU A 12 -3.47 13.74 -5.88
C GLU A 12 -2.40 13.83 -7.00
N GLN A 13 -1.13 13.94 -6.63
CA GLN A 13 -0.03 13.98 -7.60
C GLN A 13 0.09 12.64 -8.34
N SER A 14 -0.04 11.52 -7.65
CA SER A 14 -0.09 10.18 -8.24
C SER A 14 -1.22 10.03 -9.27
N PHE A 15 -2.40 10.60 -9.02
CA PHE A 15 -3.49 10.62 -9.99
C PHE A 15 -3.18 11.47 -11.22
N LYS A 16 -2.57 12.64 -11.05
CA LYS A 16 -2.13 13.47 -12.18
C LYS A 16 -1.12 12.70 -13.06
N MET A 17 -0.17 12.01 -12.44
CA MET A 17 0.79 11.17 -13.15
C MET A 17 0.11 9.97 -13.83
N TYR A 18 -0.88 9.36 -13.20
CA TYR A 18 -1.71 8.31 -13.82
C TYR A 18 -2.42 8.83 -15.08
N LYS A 19 -2.99 10.03 -15.05
CA LYS A 19 -3.64 10.62 -16.24
C LYS A 19 -2.66 10.96 -17.34
N LEU A 20 -1.47 11.46 -16.99
CA LEU A 20 -0.45 11.86 -17.95
C LEU A 20 0.21 10.66 -18.64
N TYR A 21 0.52 9.59 -17.89
CA TYR A 21 1.32 8.47 -18.39
C TYR A 21 0.54 7.15 -18.51
N GLY A 22 -0.72 7.12 -18.08
CA GLY A 22 -1.61 5.97 -18.17
C GLY A 22 -1.38 4.91 -17.08
N ALA A 23 -2.26 3.90 -17.10
CA ALA A 23 -2.37 2.87 -16.06
C ALA A 23 -1.12 1.99 -15.87
N ARG A 24 -0.31 1.78 -16.92
CA ARG A 24 0.86 0.89 -16.90
C ARG A 24 2.15 1.58 -16.44
N SER A 25 2.16 2.90 -16.36
CA SER A 25 3.36 3.65 -15.96
C SER A 25 3.59 3.55 -14.46
N THR A 26 4.85 3.32 -14.08
CA THR A 26 5.32 3.39 -12.68
C THR A 26 5.37 4.82 -12.16
N ALA A 27 5.32 5.84 -13.03
CA ALA A 27 5.34 7.25 -12.64
C ALA A 27 4.23 7.62 -11.64
N LYS A 28 3.06 6.96 -11.74
CA LYS A 28 1.95 7.16 -10.81
C LYS A 28 2.25 6.72 -9.37
N LEU A 29 3.25 5.86 -9.17
CA LEU A 29 3.60 5.34 -7.85
C LEU A 29 4.60 6.23 -7.13
N LYS A 30 5.46 6.94 -7.87
CA LYS A 30 6.55 7.76 -7.32
C LYS A 30 6.10 8.74 -6.21
N PRO A 31 5.01 9.52 -6.35
CA PRO A 31 4.61 10.44 -5.28
C PRO A 31 4.21 9.72 -3.98
N ILE A 32 3.47 8.61 -4.09
CA ILE A 32 3.10 7.78 -2.93
C ILE A 32 4.33 7.09 -2.33
N HIS A 33 5.22 6.53 -3.15
CA HIS A 33 6.45 5.90 -2.68
C HIS A 33 7.31 6.91 -1.90
N LYS A 34 7.46 8.13 -2.42
CA LYS A 34 8.17 9.20 -1.73
C LYS A 34 7.52 9.53 -0.39
N PHE A 35 6.20 9.72 -0.33
CA PHE A 35 5.52 10.00 0.95
C PHE A 35 5.76 8.90 2.00
N VAL A 36 5.63 7.63 1.60
CA VAL A 36 5.85 6.52 2.51
C VAL A 36 7.32 6.45 2.92
N ALA A 37 8.26 6.64 2.00
CA ALA A 37 9.68 6.62 2.30
C ALA A 37 10.11 7.76 3.24
N ASP A 38 9.61 8.97 3.02
CA ASP A 38 9.84 10.11 3.92
C ASP A 38 9.27 9.79 5.32
N THR A 39 8.07 9.22 5.40
CA THR A 39 7.45 8.80 6.68
C THR A 39 8.27 7.72 7.39
N LEU A 40 8.77 6.72 6.67
CA LEU A 40 9.64 5.68 7.23
C LEU A 40 10.99 6.25 7.67
N THR A 41 11.55 7.20 6.92
CA THR A 41 12.80 7.88 7.29
C THR A 41 12.65 8.61 8.63
N GLU A 42 11.49 9.24 8.87
CA GLU A 42 11.18 9.85 10.16
C GLU A 42 11.00 8.82 11.28
N ILE A 43 10.40 7.66 11.00
CA ILE A 43 10.19 6.59 11.99
C ILE A 43 11.52 5.92 12.38
N TYR A 44 12.31 5.52 11.40
CA TYR A 44 13.54 4.77 11.62
C TYR A 44 14.72 5.67 12.00
N GLY A 45 14.73 6.92 11.52
CA GLY A 45 15.79 7.87 11.79
C GLY A 45 17.08 7.58 11.04
N LYS A 46 18.12 8.38 11.35
CA LYS A 46 19.38 8.43 10.57
C LYS A 46 20.24 7.17 10.60
N SER A 47 20.00 6.26 11.53
CA SER A 47 20.74 5.00 11.63
C SER A 47 20.27 3.93 10.64
N PHE A 48 19.23 4.23 9.87
CA PHE A 48 18.67 3.36 8.84
C PHE A 48 18.63 4.09 7.50
N GLU A 49 18.61 3.33 6.42
CA GLU A 49 18.46 3.84 5.07
C GLU A 49 17.20 3.27 4.44
N VAL A 50 16.42 4.13 3.78
CA VAL A 50 15.18 3.76 3.10
C VAL A 50 15.43 3.77 1.59
N HIS A 51 15.19 2.63 0.94
CA HIS A 51 15.36 2.46 -0.51
C HIS A 51 14.00 2.31 -1.18
N PHE A 52 13.76 3.03 -2.27
CA PHE A 52 12.50 3.05 -3.00
C PHE A 52 12.70 3.60 -4.41
N MET A 53 11.78 3.31 -5.34
CA MET A 53 11.81 3.91 -6.68
C MET A 53 11.42 5.40 -6.62
N GLY A 54 12.41 6.26 -6.85
CA GLY A 54 12.27 7.71 -6.99
C GLY A 54 12.88 8.22 -8.30
N ASP A 55 13.21 9.50 -8.36
CA ASP A 55 13.93 10.06 -9.51
C ASP A 55 15.44 9.78 -9.42
N GLU A 56 16.01 9.80 -8.21
CA GLU A 56 17.43 9.54 -7.93
C GLU A 56 17.65 8.26 -7.09
N THR A 57 16.58 7.65 -6.59
CA THR A 57 16.62 6.44 -5.76
C THR A 57 16.05 5.25 -6.53
N LYS A 58 16.51 4.04 -6.17
CA LYS A 58 16.04 2.79 -6.78
C LYS A 58 15.49 1.86 -5.71
N GLU A 59 14.57 1.00 -6.11
CA GLU A 59 14.18 -0.18 -5.33
C GLU A 59 15.39 -1.09 -5.12
N MET A 60 15.37 -1.80 -4.01
CA MET A 60 16.36 -2.82 -3.69
C MET A 60 15.80 -4.20 -4.05
N THR A 61 16.65 -5.02 -4.65
CA THR A 61 16.39 -6.46 -4.79
C THR A 61 16.66 -7.14 -3.46
N VAL A 62 15.67 -7.85 -2.93
CA VAL A 62 15.79 -8.66 -1.72
C VAL A 62 15.79 -10.12 -2.12
N ASP A 63 16.76 -10.89 -1.63
CA ASP A 63 16.82 -12.33 -1.80
C ASP A 63 15.76 -13.00 -0.92
N GLY A 64 14.57 -13.21 -1.48
CA GLY A 64 13.51 -13.95 -0.82
C GLY A 64 13.83 -15.44 -0.73
N LYS A 65 13.03 -16.18 0.05
CA LYS A 65 13.22 -17.62 0.27
C LYS A 65 13.21 -18.44 -1.02
N TYR A 66 12.36 -18.06 -1.97
CA TYR A 66 12.13 -18.80 -3.19
C TYR A 66 12.78 -18.15 -4.41
N TYR A 67 12.83 -16.81 -4.44
CA TYR A 67 13.45 -16.05 -5.54
C TYR A 67 13.80 -14.61 -5.12
N PRO A 68 14.78 -13.97 -5.77
CA PRO A 68 15.04 -12.54 -5.59
C PRO A 68 13.90 -11.67 -6.14
N LYS A 69 13.52 -10.61 -5.42
CA LYS A 69 12.43 -9.71 -5.81
C LYS A 69 12.78 -8.26 -5.51
N ASN A 70 12.48 -7.35 -6.45
CA ASN A 70 12.47 -5.92 -6.18
C ASN A 70 11.27 -5.58 -5.30
N ILE A 71 11.52 -4.94 -4.17
CA ILE A 71 10.48 -4.53 -3.22
C ILE A 71 10.27 -3.02 -3.35
N ASP A 72 9.01 -2.58 -3.35
CA ASP A 72 8.62 -1.18 -3.58
C ASP A 72 9.35 -0.22 -2.64
N ILE A 73 9.43 -0.59 -1.35
CA ILE A 73 10.21 0.11 -0.33
C ILE A 73 10.91 -0.89 0.60
N THR A 74 12.22 -0.72 0.82
CA THR A 74 12.98 -1.45 1.83
C THR A 74 13.62 -0.50 2.83
N VAL A 75 13.80 -0.97 4.06
CA VAL A 75 14.60 -0.29 5.07
C VAL A 75 15.78 -1.19 5.40
N THR A 76 16.96 -0.59 5.46
CA THR A 76 18.21 -1.27 5.79
C THR A 76 18.88 -0.65 7.01
N LYS A 77 19.64 -1.46 7.74
CA LYS A 77 20.52 -1.03 8.83
C LYS A 77 21.88 -1.68 8.61
N ASN A 78 22.95 -0.88 8.58
CA ASN A 78 24.31 -1.38 8.33
C ASN A 78 24.43 -2.24 7.06
N GLY A 79 23.64 -1.93 6.02
CA GLY A 79 23.61 -2.68 4.76
C GLY A 79 22.71 -3.93 4.75
N GLU A 80 22.15 -4.34 5.89
CA GLU A 80 21.22 -5.46 5.97
C GLU A 80 19.76 -4.99 5.88
N VAL A 81 18.93 -5.71 5.11
CA VAL A 81 17.49 -5.44 5.04
C VAL A 81 16.84 -5.82 6.37
N VAL A 82 16.04 -4.92 6.94
CA VAL A 82 15.33 -5.15 8.20
C VAL A 82 13.82 -5.06 8.05
N PHE A 83 13.33 -4.45 6.98
CA PHE A 83 11.90 -4.26 6.74
C PHE A 83 11.60 -4.08 5.26
N CYS A 84 10.49 -4.66 4.81
CA CYS A 84 9.99 -4.60 3.44
C CYS A 84 8.55 -4.09 3.42
N LEU A 85 8.21 -3.26 2.44
CA LEU A 85 6.85 -2.73 2.27
C LEU A 85 6.46 -2.70 0.80
N GLY A 86 5.32 -3.33 0.49
CA GLY A 86 4.66 -3.24 -0.81
C GLY A 86 3.53 -2.22 -0.83
N ILE A 87 3.31 -1.57 -1.97
CA ILE A 87 2.29 -0.53 -2.19
C ILE A 87 1.40 -0.91 -3.36
N LYS A 88 0.09 -0.97 -3.10
CA LYS A 88 -0.92 -1.18 -4.13
C LYS A 88 -1.82 0.02 -4.29
N PHE A 89 -1.58 0.81 -5.34
CA PHE A 89 -2.44 1.92 -5.72
C PHE A 89 -3.39 1.53 -6.87
N VAL A 90 -4.68 1.36 -6.56
CA VAL A 90 -5.70 0.96 -7.52
C VAL A 90 -6.43 2.20 -8.08
N THR A 91 -6.33 2.37 -9.40
CA THR A 91 -6.84 3.56 -10.12
C THR A 91 -8.11 3.26 -10.94
N SER A 92 -8.26 2.02 -11.42
CA SER A 92 -9.40 1.55 -12.21
C SER A 92 -9.53 0.02 -12.15
N ASN A 93 -10.64 -0.53 -12.67
CA ASN A 93 -10.86 -1.96 -12.90
C ASN A 93 -10.56 -2.86 -11.70
N TYR A 94 -10.91 -2.40 -10.48
CA TYR A 94 -10.58 -3.13 -9.25
C TYR A 94 -11.17 -4.54 -9.26
N LYS A 95 -12.50 -4.69 -9.44
CA LYS A 95 -13.15 -5.99 -9.27
C LYS A 95 -12.67 -7.03 -10.26
N GLN A 96 -12.35 -6.61 -11.48
CA GLN A 96 -11.76 -7.46 -12.50
C GLN A 96 -10.40 -8.04 -12.09
N ASN A 97 -9.59 -7.27 -11.36
CA ASN A 97 -8.21 -7.63 -11.01
C ASN A 97 -8.04 -7.97 -9.52
N ALA A 98 -9.14 -7.98 -8.76
CA ALA A 98 -9.09 -8.00 -7.30
C ALA A 98 -8.40 -9.26 -6.76
N ASN A 99 -8.62 -10.42 -7.39
CA ASN A 99 -7.98 -11.67 -6.98
C ASN A 99 -6.49 -11.67 -7.31
N ASN A 100 -6.10 -11.27 -8.52
CA ASN A 100 -4.70 -11.15 -8.90
C ASN A 100 -3.92 -10.20 -7.97
N TYR A 101 -4.53 -9.09 -7.57
CA TYR A 101 -3.89 -8.16 -6.62
C TYR A 101 -3.68 -8.79 -5.24
N PHE A 102 -4.66 -9.58 -4.78
CA PHE A 102 -4.60 -10.26 -3.50
C PHE A 102 -3.58 -11.41 -3.52
N GLU A 103 -3.60 -12.25 -4.55
CA GLU A 103 -2.66 -13.36 -4.72
C GLU A 103 -1.21 -12.89 -4.86
N ASN A 104 -0.97 -11.84 -5.65
CA ASN A 104 0.37 -11.27 -5.80
C ASN A 104 0.92 -10.73 -4.46
N MET A 105 0.07 -10.03 -3.69
CA MET A 105 0.44 -9.55 -2.35
C MET A 105 0.82 -10.73 -1.43
N MET A 106 -0.01 -11.78 -1.37
CA MET A 106 0.27 -12.96 -0.55
C MET A 106 1.55 -13.68 -0.99
N GLY A 107 1.78 -13.80 -2.30
CA GLY A 107 2.98 -14.43 -2.86
C GLY A 107 4.26 -13.68 -2.55
N GLU A 108 4.25 -12.35 -2.69
CA GLU A 108 5.39 -11.49 -2.33
C GLU A 108 5.67 -11.57 -0.82
N THR A 109 4.61 -11.47 -0.01
CA THR A 109 4.70 -11.62 1.44
C THR A 109 5.32 -12.96 1.82
N ALA A 110 4.83 -14.06 1.23
CA ALA A 110 5.34 -15.41 1.50
C ALA A 110 6.82 -15.55 1.13
N ASN A 111 7.24 -14.96 0.01
CA ASN A 111 8.63 -15.01 -0.41
C ASN A 111 9.58 -14.31 0.57
N ILE A 112 9.15 -13.18 1.15
CA ILE A 112 9.97 -12.41 2.09
C ILE A 112 9.89 -12.99 3.51
N GLN A 113 8.70 -13.14 4.07
CA GLN A 113 8.54 -13.51 5.48
C GLN A 113 8.92 -14.97 5.77
N ALA A 114 8.94 -15.86 4.77
CA ALA A 114 9.34 -17.24 4.98
C ALA A 114 10.85 -17.41 5.30
N LEU A 115 11.66 -16.36 5.17
CA LEU A 115 13.02 -16.27 5.70
C LEU A 115 13.03 -16.30 7.24
N GLY A 116 11.96 -15.85 7.88
CA GLY A 116 11.75 -15.91 9.33
C GLY A 116 12.31 -14.72 10.13
N ASN A 117 13.12 -13.86 9.52
CA ASN A 117 13.74 -12.71 10.16
C ASN A 117 13.35 -11.35 9.52
N LEU A 118 12.64 -11.34 8.39
CA LEU A 118 12.22 -10.11 7.72
C LEU A 118 10.72 -9.88 7.84
N SER A 119 10.34 -8.70 8.33
CA SER A 119 8.95 -8.26 8.35
C SER A 119 8.51 -7.66 7.02
N TYR A 120 7.28 -7.96 6.62
CA TYR A 120 6.67 -7.44 5.41
C TYR A 120 5.36 -6.72 5.72
N ALA A 121 5.20 -5.52 5.17
CA ALA A 121 4.01 -4.70 5.29
C ALA A 121 3.36 -4.46 3.91
N GLN A 122 2.05 -4.31 3.88
CA GLN A 122 1.32 -3.94 2.67
C GLN A 122 0.46 -2.70 2.89
N LEU A 123 0.69 -1.67 2.07
CA LEU A 123 -0.23 -0.55 1.93
C LEU A 123 -1.12 -0.75 0.69
N ILE A 124 -2.42 -0.52 0.84
CA ILE A 124 -3.41 -0.62 -0.24
C ILE A 124 -4.21 0.68 -0.29
N ILE A 125 -4.29 1.29 -1.47
CA ILE A 125 -5.08 2.50 -1.72
C ILE A 125 -6.13 2.15 -2.77
N LEU A 126 -7.41 2.21 -2.37
CA LEU A 126 -8.57 1.85 -3.18
C LEU A 126 -9.45 3.08 -3.45
N ARG A 127 -9.99 3.19 -4.66
CA ARG A 127 -11.07 4.13 -4.95
C ARG A 127 -12.40 3.53 -4.51
N HIS A 128 -13.22 4.27 -3.78
CA HIS A 128 -14.58 3.81 -3.47
C HIS A 128 -15.41 3.65 -4.75
N GLU A 129 -15.48 4.72 -5.54
CA GLU A 129 -16.01 4.72 -6.90
C GLU A 129 -14.88 4.46 -7.90
N THR A 130 -14.82 3.22 -8.40
CA THR A 130 -13.76 2.77 -9.30
C THR A 130 -14.27 2.69 -10.74
N PRO A 131 -13.69 3.45 -11.69
CA PRO A 131 -14.07 3.33 -13.09
C PRO A 131 -13.64 1.97 -13.64
N TYR A 132 -14.50 1.38 -14.46
CA TYR A 132 -14.20 0.20 -15.23
C TYR A 132 -14.05 0.58 -16.70
N TYR A 133 -12.86 0.33 -17.25
CA TYR A 133 -12.58 0.54 -18.67
C TYR A 133 -12.56 -0.79 -19.41
N LYS A 134 -13.16 -0.83 -20.61
CA LYS A 134 -13.08 -2.00 -21.49
C LYS A 134 -11.69 -2.07 -22.13
N LYS A 135 -11.32 -3.24 -22.66
CA LYS A 135 -10.06 -3.42 -23.39
C LYS A 135 -9.97 -2.38 -24.53
N ASN A 136 -8.84 -1.69 -24.60
CA ASN A 136 -8.54 -0.62 -25.57
C ASN A 136 -9.34 0.69 -25.41
N GLU A 137 -10.20 0.81 -24.40
CA GLU A 137 -10.85 2.07 -24.02
C GLU A 137 -10.11 2.59 -22.78
N THR A 138 -9.60 3.82 -22.79
CA THR A 138 -8.85 4.37 -21.64
C THR A 138 -9.36 5.71 -21.16
N GLU A 139 -10.31 6.32 -21.87
CA GLU A 139 -10.81 7.66 -21.57
C GLU A 139 -12.22 7.60 -20.98
N THR A 140 -13.12 6.79 -21.57
CA THR A 140 -14.51 6.70 -21.12
C THR A 140 -14.75 5.40 -20.35
N PRO A 141 -15.11 5.47 -19.05
CA PRO A 141 -15.45 4.27 -18.29
C PRO A 141 -16.78 3.70 -18.79
N SER A 142 -16.88 2.38 -18.96
CA SER A 142 -18.14 1.75 -19.37
C SER A 142 -19.12 1.61 -18.20
N LYS A 143 -18.64 1.69 -16.96
CA LYS A 143 -19.41 1.73 -15.72
C LYS A 143 -18.53 2.20 -14.57
N ILE A 144 -19.15 2.63 -13.47
CA ILE A 144 -18.50 2.85 -12.19
C ILE A 144 -18.83 1.68 -11.26
N GLU A 145 -17.80 1.03 -10.71
CA GLU A 145 -17.92 -0.05 -9.75
C GLU A 145 -17.70 0.49 -8.33
N ILE A 146 -18.59 0.14 -7.41
CA ILE A 146 -18.48 0.52 -6.00
C ILE A 146 -17.72 -0.57 -5.24
N VAL A 147 -16.59 -0.21 -4.63
CA VAL A 147 -15.88 -1.05 -3.64
C VAL A 147 -16.71 -1.07 -2.36
N ASN A 148 -17.10 -2.27 -1.92
CA ASN A 148 -17.99 -2.49 -0.77
C ASN A 148 -17.42 -3.52 0.22
N ASP A 149 -18.19 -3.87 1.26
CA ASP A 149 -17.79 -4.81 2.30
C ASP A 149 -17.26 -6.15 1.76
N LYS A 150 -17.89 -6.72 0.72
CA LYS A 150 -17.47 -8.01 0.14
C LYS A 150 -16.07 -7.93 -0.48
N ASP A 151 -15.73 -6.78 -1.03
CA ASP A 151 -14.42 -6.54 -1.64
C ASP A 151 -13.31 -6.45 -0.58
N ILE A 152 -13.64 -5.92 0.60
CA ILE A 152 -12.73 -5.76 1.75
C ILE A 152 -12.61 -7.06 2.55
N GLN A 153 -13.65 -7.90 2.58
CA GLN A 153 -13.74 -9.09 3.43
C GLN A 153 -12.53 -10.02 3.34
N LYS A 154 -11.95 -10.23 2.16
CA LYS A 154 -10.76 -11.09 2.00
C LYS A 154 -9.53 -10.55 2.75
N TYR A 155 -9.37 -9.23 2.85
CA TYR A 155 -8.28 -8.62 3.62
C TYR A 155 -8.56 -8.73 5.13
N LEU A 156 -9.83 -8.63 5.54
CA LEU A 156 -10.24 -8.87 6.94
C LEU A 156 -9.95 -10.32 7.35
N ASN A 157 -10.36 -11.27 6.53
CA ASN A 157 -10.08 -12.69 6.75
C ASN A 157 -8.57 -12.91 6.87
N LEU A 158 -7.76 -12.29 6.01
CA LEU A 158 -6.31 -12.41 6.05
C LEU A 158 -5.69 -11.80 7.32
N VAL A 159 -6.06 -10.58 7.71
CA VAL A 159 -5.42 -9.90 8.87
C VAL A 159 -5.75 -10.60 10.21
N PHE A 160 -6.90 -11.26 10.29
CA PHE A 160 -7.35 -12.00 11.47
C PHE A 160 -7.05 -13.51 11.41
N ASP A 161 -6.48 -14.01 10.32
CA ASP A 161 -6.00 -15.40 10.24
C ASP A 161 -4.82 -15.62 11.19
N TYR A 162 -4.45 -16.87 11.47
CA TYR A 162 -3.24 -17.18 12.20
C TYR A 162 -2.00 -16.61 11.49
N PRO A 163 -0.97 -16.15 12.21
CA PRO A 163 0.28 -15.70 11.59
C PRO A 163 0.88 -16.80 10.71
N GLN A 164 1.01 -16.50 9.41
CA GLN A 164 1.55 -17.39 8.39
C GLN A 164 2.44 -16.58 7.45
N ALA A 165 3.35 -17.25 6.72
CA ALA A 165 4.30 -16.57 5.85
C ALA A 165 3.62 -15.67 4.79
N HIS A 166 2.44 -16.06 4.29
CA HIS A 166 1.70 -15.31 3.26
C HIS A 166 0.84 -14.16 3.80
N ARG A 167 0.74 -14.02 5.13
CA ARG A 167 -0.02 -12.96 5.80
C ARG A 167 0.91 -11.81 6.16
N PRO A 168 0.80 -10.61 5.56
CA PRO A 168 1.64 -9.49 5.93
C PRO A 168 1.60 -9.24 7.44
N ASN A 169 2.73 -8.88 8.03
CA ASN A 169 2.77 -8.48 9.44
C ASN A 169 1.85 -7.27 9.68
N TYR A 170 1.81 -6.35 8.72
CA TYR A 170 1.04 -5.11 8.80
C TYR A 170 0.29 -4.87 7.48
N ILE A 171 -0.99 -4.52 7.56
CA ILE A 171 -1.80 -4.14 6.40
C ILE A 171 -2.48 -2.80 6.68
N GLY A 172 -2.26 -1.82 5.81
CA GLY A 172 -2.97 -0.54 5.80
C GLY A 172 -3.87 -0.45 4.57
N ILE A 173 -5.12 -0.02 4.75
CA ILE A 173 -6.07 0.20 3.64
C ILE A 173 -6.61 1.63 3.72
N GLN A 174 -6.33 2.42 2.69
CA GLN A 174 -6.95 3.73 2.49
C GLN A 174 -8.01 3.65 1.39
N VAL A 175 -9.23 4.08 1.70
CA VAL A 175 -10.28 4.27 0.70
C VAL A 175 -10.42 5.77 0.39
N ILE A 176 -10.46 6.11 -0.90
CA ILE A 176 -10.50 7.48 -1.39
C ILE A 176 -11.61 7.71 -2.40
N ASN A 177 -12.04 8.97 -2.48
CA ASN A 177 -12.85 9.53 -3.55
C ASN A 177 -11.97 10.40 -4.44
N VAL A 178 -12.20 10.33 -5.75
CA VAL A 178 -11.41 11.05 -6.76
C VAL A 178 -12.35 11.85 -7.64
N ASN A 179 -12.23 13.17 -7.57
CA ASN A 179 -12.83 14.04 -8.57
C ASN A 179 -11.85 14.16 -9.73
N GLU A 180 -12.13 13.40 -10.80
CA GLU A 180 -11.25 13.37 -11.97
C GLU A 180 -11.21 14.73 -12.68
N VAL A 181 -12.32 15.46 -12.78
CA VAL A 181 -12.33 16.76 -13.48
C VAL A 181 -11.43 17.77 -12.75
N ALA A 182 -11.54 17.85 -11.43
CA ALA A 182 -10.75 18.77 -10.61
C ALA A 182 -9.34 18.25 -10.29
N ASN A 183 -9.04 16.98 -10.60
CA ASN A 183 -7.84 16.26 -10.13
C ASN A 183 -7.66 16.38 -8.61
N LYS A 184 -8.77 16.18 -7.89
CA LYS A 184 -8.83 16.28 -6.43
C LYS A 184 -9.12 14.94 -5.79
N VAL A 185 -8.49 14.70 -4.65
CA VAL A 185 -8.65 13.48 -3.86
C VAL A 185 -9.14 13.85 -2.48
N ALA A 186 -10.09 13.09 -1.97
CA ALA A 186 -10.54 13.17 -0.60
C ALA A 186 -10.63 11.77 -0.01
N LEU A 187 -10.56 11.65 1.31
CA LEU A 187 -10.85 10.40 1.96
C LEU A 187 -12.34 10.07 1.82
N THR A 188 -12.66 8.80 1.67
CA THR A 188 -14.05 8.35 1.66
C THR A 188 -14.59 8.38 3.10
N ASN A 189 -15.80 8.91 3.30
CA ASN A 189 -16.50 8.75 4.57
C ASN A 189 -16.95 7.29 4.69
N LEU A 190 -16.20 6.51 5.47
CA LEU A 190 -16.38 5.06 5.58
C LEU A 190 -17.74 4.69 6.19
N ASP A 191 -18.23 5.45 7.17
CA ASP A 191 -19.50 5.15 7.86
C ASP A 191 -20.71 5.27 6.92
N ASN A 192 -20.59 6.05 5.84
CA ASN A 192 -21.61 6.16 4.80
C ASN A 192 -21.43 5.16 3.65
N SER A 193 -20.25 4.54 3.54
CA SER A 193 -19.84 3.74 2.37
C SER A 193 -19.73 2.24 2.65
N PHE A 194 -19.62 1.84 3.92
CA PHE A 194 -19.47 0.46 4.36
C PHE A 194 -20.35 0.18 5.59
N SER A 195 -20.53 -1.10 5.93
CA SER A 195 -21.20 -1.46 7.19
C SER A 195 -20.42 -0.95 8.41
N ALA A 196 -21.11 -0.76 9.53
CA ALA A 196 -20.50 -0.28 10.77
C ALA A 196 -19.31 -1.14 11.24
N GLU A 197 -19.36 -2.45 11.02
CA GLU A 197 -18.27 -3.37 11.36
C GLU A 197 -17.04 -3.13 10.48
N THR A 198 -17.22 -3.09 9.16
CA THR A 198 -16.13 -2.82 8.21
C THR A 198 -15.54 -1.43 8.41
N SER A 199 -16.37 -0.40 8.61
CA SER A 199 -15.93 0.98 8.86
C SER A 199 -15.10 1.07 10.14
N LYS A 200 -15.51 0.38 11.22
CA LYS A 200 -14.73 0.31 12.46
C LYS A 200 -13.35 -0.31 12.24
N LEU A 201 -13.26 -1.37 11.43
CA LEU A 201 -11.99 -2.06 11.15
C LEU A 201 -11.08 -1.22 10.25
N LEU A 202 -11.62 -0.55 9.24
CA LEU A 202 -10.87 0.36 8.36
C LEU A 202 -10.39 1.62 9.09
N ASN A 203 -11.20 2.19 9.99
CA ASN A 203 -10.81 3.32 10.85
C ASN A 203 -9.88 2.91 12.01
N GLY A 204 -9.85 1.63 12.36
CA GLY A 204 -9.05 1.08 13.45
C GLY A 204 -7.86 0.28 12.94
N LYS A 205 -7.98 -1.06 12.97
CA LYS A 205 -6.89 -2.01 12.72
C LYS A 205 -6.19 -1.80 11.38
N LEU A 206 -6.93 -1.47 10.33
CA LEU A 206 -6.40 -1.29 8.97
C LEU A 206 -6.14 0.19 8.61
N SER A 207 -6.33 1.12 9.55
CA SER A 207 -6.08 2.54 9.31
C SER A 207 -4.60 2.82 9.08
N LEU A 208 -4.29 3.87 8.33
CA LEU A 208 -2.90 4.26 8.10
C LEU A 208 -2.22 4.79 9.36
N THR A 209 -2.99 5.41 10.26
CA THR A 209 -2.50 5.79 11.59
C THR A 209 -2.02 4.56 12.37
N ASN A 210 -2.82 3.49 12.43
CA ASN A 210 -2.42 2.26 13.10
C ASN A 210 -1.26 1.56 12.36
N PHE A 211 -1.31 1.52 11.02
CA PHE A 211 -0.27 0.92 10.19
C PHE A 211 1.12 1.52 10.47
N PHE A 212 1.26 2.84 10.44
CA PHE A 212 2.54 3.49 10.72
C PHE A 212 2.94 3.42 12.21
N LYS A 213 1.97 3.35 13.13
CA LYS A 213 2.24 3.08 14.55
C LYS A 213 2.84 1.70 14.75
N GLU A 214 2.27 0.65 14.15
CA GLU A 214 2.78 -0.72 14.25
C GLU A 214 4.19 -0.86 13.65
N ILE A 215 4.48 -0.14 12.57
CA ILE A 215 5.84 -0.08 12.00
C ILE A 215 6.82 0.62 12.96
N SER A 216 6.40 1.70 13.63
CA SER A 216 7.22 2.36 14.64
C SER A 216 7.53 1.44 15.82
N GLU A 217 6.53 0.68 16.30
CA GLU A 217 6.71 -0.29 17.38
C GLU A 217 7.65 -1.43 16.96
N TYR A 218 7.58 -1.88 15.71
CA TYR A 218 8.53 -2.85 15.16
C TYR A 218 9.97 -2.34 15.17
N LYS A 219 10.17 -1.08 14.76
CA LYS A 219 11.48 -0.44 14.80
C LYS A 219 12.04 -0.38 16.23
N ASP A 220 11.22 -0.11 17.23
CA ASP A 220 11.67 -0.10 18.62
C ASP A 220 12.06 -1.50 19.09
N PHE A 221 11.30 -2.53 18.70
CA PHE A 221 11.67 -3.93 18.94
C PHE A 221 13.02 -4.31 18.31
N LEU A 222 13.29 -3.87 17.07
CA LEU A 222 14.59 -4.11 16.42
C LEU A 222 15.75 -3.52 17.21
N ILE A 223 15.60 -2.31 17.76
CA ILE A 223 16.64 -1.66 18.56
C ILE A 223 16.86 -2.38 19.90
N THR A 224 15.80 -2.91 20.53
CA THR A 224 15.94 -3.61 21.82
C THR A 224 16.61 -4.97 21.76
N LYS A 225 16.78 -5.53 20.56
CA LYS A 225 17.44 -6.83 20.33
C LYS A 225 18.96 -6.74 20.16
N GLU A 226 19.49 -5.52 20.06
CA GLU A 226 20.93 -5.22 19.98
C GLU A 226 21.53 -5.00 21.36
#